data_AF-A0A519K920-F1
#
_entry.id   AF-A0A519K920-F1
#
_cell.length_a   1.000
_cell.length_b   1.000
_cell.length_c   1.000
_cell.angle_alpha   90.00
_cell.angle_beta   90.00
_cell.angle_gamma   90.00
#
_symmetry.space_group_name_H-M   'P 1'
#
loop_
_entity.id
_entity.type
_entity.pdbx_description
1 polymer ?
#
loop_
_entity_poly.entity_id
_entity_poly.type
_entity_poly.pdbx_seq_one_letter_code
_entity_poly.pdbx_strand_id
1 'polypeptide(L)' 'MPWYHGDFPPSYKNQPVWLREKAVEIANEMLKEGADEGVAIATGLKRAREHFAKEKEHDNESDEKKE' A
#
# COMPACT_ATOMS: atom_id res chain seq x y z
N MET A 1 -3.20 -15.52 7.99
CA MET A 1 -4.28 -15.74 7.00
C MET A 1 -4.14 -14.69 5.90
N PRO A 2 -4.38 -15.00 4.62
CA PRO A 2 -4.49 -13.96 3.61
C PRO A 2 -5.70 -13.09 3.98
N TRP A 3 -5.47 -11.81 4.26
CA TRP A 3 -6.52 -10.91 4.68
C TRP A 3 -7.50 -10.71 3.52
N TYR A 4 -8.74 -11.12 3.75
CA TYR A 4 -9.85 -10.90 2.83
C TYR A 4 -10.52 -9.56 3.16
N HIS A 5 -10.91 -8.82 2.12
CA HIS A 5 -11.54 -7.49 2.08
C HIS A 5 -12.55 -7.14 3.20
N GLY A 6 -12.11 -7.08 4.46
CA GLY A 6 -12.98 -6.89 5.61
C GLY A 6 -12.26 -7.05 6.96
N ASP A 7 -11.31 -7.98 7.06
CA ASP A 7 -10.46 -8.13 8.25
C ASP A 7 -9.15 -7.37 8.06
N PHE A 8 -9.24 -6.06 8.27
CA PHE A 8 -8.08 -5.18 8.24
C PHE A 8 -7.46 -5.08 9.65
N PRO A 9 -6.13 -5.08 9.76
CA PRO A 9 -5.49 -4.79 11.03
C PRO A 9 -5.92 -3.40 11.53
N PRO A 10 -5.95 -3.16 12.85
CA PRO A 10 -6.34 -1.88 13.41
C PRO A 10 -5.57 -0.70 12.80
N SER A 11 -4.30 -0.92 12.45
CA SER A 11 -3.42 0.04 11.79
C SER A 11 -3.93 0.53 10.43
N TYR A 12 -4.71 -0.29 9.71
CA TYR A 12 -5.27 0.04 8.39
C TYR A 12 -6.66 0.68 8.47
N LYS A 13 -7.38 0.53 9.59
CA LYS A 13 -8.73 1.11 9.76
C LYS A 13 -8.74 2.64 9.66
N ASN A 14 -7.63 3.29 10.03
CA ASN A 14 -7.49 4.75 9.96
C ASN A 14 -6.90 5.24 8.63
N GLN A 15 -6.63 4.34 7.68
CA GLN A 15 -6.00 4.67 6.40
C GLN A 15 -7.06 4.73 5.29
N PRO A 16 -6.84 5.53 4.24
CA PRO A 16 -7.79 5.65 3.14
C PRO A 16 -7.92 4.33 2.36
N VAL A 17 -9.08 4.12 1.73
CA VAL A 17 -9.47 2.85 1.08
C VAL A 17 -8.46 2.39 0.04
N TRP A 18 -8.01 3.30 -0.82
CA TRP A 18 -7.02 3.01 -1.86
C TRP A 18 -5.67 2.57 -1.28
N LEU A 19 -5.27 3.14 -0.14
CA LEU A 19 -3.99 2.82 0.50
C LEU A 19 -4.04 1.45 1.18
N ARG A 20 -5.12 1.14 1.90
CA ARG A 20 -5.29 -0.15 2.56
C ARG A 20 -5.39 -1.29 1.54
N GLU A 21 -6.09 -1.12 0.42
CA GLU A 21 -6.21 -2.16 -0.61
C GLU A 21 -4.85 -2.55 -1.19
N LYS A 22 -4.05 -1.55 -1.57
CA LYS A 22 -2.68 -1.78 -2.04
C LYS A 22 -1.78 -2.40 -0.97
N ALA A 23 -1.92 -1.95 0.28
CA ALA A 23 -1.15 -2.48 1.39
C ALA A 23 -1.50 -3.94 1.72
N VAL A 24 -2.77 -4.33 1.58
CA VAL A 24 -3.23 -5.72 1.74
C VAL A 24 -2.71 -6.61 0.62
N GLU A 25 -2.70 -6.13 -0.63
CA GLU A 25 -2.15 -6.87 -1.77
C GLU A 25 -0.69 -7.28 -1.51
N ILE A 26 0.15 -6.32 -1.10
CA ILE A 26 1.57 -6.54 -0.82
C ILE A 26 1.75 -7.43 0.43
N ALA A 27 0.97 -7.18 1.48
CA ALA A 27 1.04 -8.00 2.70
C ALA A 27 0.63 -9.46 2.43
N ASN A 28 -0.37 -9.68 1.58
CA ASN A 28 -0.82 -11.01 1.18
C ASN A 28 0.26 -11.78 0.41
N GLU A 29 1.05 -11.13 -0.44
CA GLU A 29 2.21 -11.76 -1.09
C GLU A 29 3.26 -12.15 -0.05
N MET A 30 3.63 -11.25 0.86
CA MET A 30 4.61 -11.55 1.90
C MET A 30 4.15 -12.69 2.83
N LEU A 31 2.86 -12.73 3.18
CA LEU A 31 2.29 -13.82 3.98
C LEU A 31 2.33 -15.16 3.24
N LYS A 32 2.15 -15.17 1.91
CA LYS A 32 2.29 -16.39 1.09
C LYS A 32 3.73 -16.90 1.07
N GLU A 33 4.70 -15.99 1.13
CA GLU A 33 6.12 -16.32 1.24
C GLU A 33 6.53 -16.80 2.65
N GLY A 34 5.62 -16.73 3.62
CA GLY A 34 5.88 -17.12 5.01
C GLY A 34 6.50 -16.01 5.85
N ALA A 35 6.39 -14.75 5.42
CA ALA A 35 6.80 -13.61 6.22
C ALA A 35 5.91 -13.44 7.46
N ASP A 36 6.47 -12.84 8.50
CA ASP A 36 5.74 -12.53 9.72
C ASP A 36 4.62 -11.51 9.45
N GLU A 37 3.47 -11.72 10.09
CA GLU A 37 2.29 -10.87 9.92
C GLU A 37 2.63 -9.41 10.22
N GLY A 38 3.28 -9.12 11.36
CA GLY A 38 3.65 -7.77 11.74
C GLY A 38 4.53 -7.07 10.70
N VAL A 39 5.47 -7.82 10.14
CA VAL A 39 6.39 -7.34 9.08
C VAL A 39 5.64 -7.09 7.78
N ALA A 40 4.73 -7.99 7.39
CA ALA A 40 3.89 -7.85 6.21
C ALA A 40 2.98 -6.61 6.31
N ILE A 41 2.39 -6.34 7.49
CA ILE A 41 1.56 -5.13 7.72
C ILE A 41 2.37 -3.85 7.52
N ALA A 42 3.52 -3.77 8.21
CA ALA A 42 4.34 -2.57 8.20
C ALA A 42 4.90 -2.29 6.80
N THR A 43 5.36 -3.35 6.12
CA THR A 43 5.94 -3.28 4.79
C THR A 43 4.88 -2.97 3.73
N GLY A 44 3.71 -3.60 3.82
CA GLY A 44 2.58 -3.36 2.93
C GLY A 44 2.15 -1.90 2.95
N LEU A 45 1.96 -1.32 4.15
CA LEU A 45 1.57 0.09 4.28
C LEU A 45 2.65 1.05 3.80
N LYS A 46 3.93 0.76 4.09
CA LYS A 46 5.06 1.58 3.66
C LYS A 46 5.15 1.62 2.13
N ARG A 47 5.14 0.45 1.47
CA ARG A 47 5.23 0.36 0.00
C ARG A 47 4.00 0.95 -0.68
N ALA A 48 2.81 0.72 -0.13
CA ALA A 48 1.60 1.35 -0.63
C ALA A 48 1.72 2.88 -0.57
N ARG A 49 2.17 3.45 0.56
CA ARG A 49 2.35 4.89 0.70
C ARG A 49 3.37 5.44 -0.30
N GLU A 50 4.51 4.77 -0.47
CA GLU A 50 5.54 5.17 -1.44
C GLU A 50 5.03 5.14 -2.88
N HIS A 51 4.22 4.14 -3.23
CA HIS A 51 3.63 4.02 -4.56
C HIS A 51 2.78 5.26 -4.91
N PHE A 52 1.84 5.62 -4.04
CA PHE A 52 0.98 6.79 -4.26
C PHE A 52 1.67 8.13 -3.99
N ALA A 53 2.70 8.17 -3.15
CA ALA A 53 3.52 9.36 -2.96
C ALA A 53 4.31 9.71 -4.23
N LYS A 54 4.87 8.70 -4.92
CA LYS A 54 5.54 8.91 -6.22
C LYS A 54 4.59 9.34 -7.32
N GLU A 55 3.35 8.84 -7.34
CA GLU A 55 2.36 9.30 -8.33
C GLU A 55 2.02 10.78 -8.16
N LYS A 56 2.01 11.31 -6.93
CA LYS A 56 1.80 12.74 -6.70
C LYS A 56 2.96 13.64 -7.15
N GLU A 57 4.18 13.10 -7.19
CA GLU A 57 5.34 13.85 -7.70
C GLU A 57 5.37 13.83 -9.24
N HIS A 58 4.92 12.75 -9.87
CA HIS A 58 4.89 12.64 -11.34
C HIS A 58 3.75 13.42 -12.02
N ASP A 59 2.69 13.78 -11.29
CA ASP A 59 1.61 14.62 -11.82
C ASP A 59 2.04 16.10 -11.97
N ASN A 60 3.10 16.54 -11.27
CA ASN A 60 3.62 17.91 -11.38
C ASN A 60 4.73 18.08 -12.44
N GLU A 61 5.21 17.01 -13.07
CA GLU A 61 6.27 17.07 -14.09
C GLU A 61 5.77 16.65 -15.49
N SER A 62 4.45 16.78 -15.72
CA SER A 62 3.83 16.48 -17.02
C SER A 62 3.27 17.72 -17.73
N ASP A 63 3.28 18.91 -17.10
CA ASP A 63 2.71 20.14 -17.68
C ASP A 63 3.76 21.09 -18.31
N GLU A 64 5.06 20.78 -18.28
CA GLU A 64 6.12 21.69 -18.74
C GLU A 64 6.96 21.16 -19.91
N LYS A 65 6.31 20.50 -20.88
CA LYS A 65 6.87 20.31 -22.23
C LYS A 65 5.82 20.50 -23.32
N LYS A 66 5.34 21.73 -23.45
CA LYS A 66 4.69 22.19 -24.68
C LYS A 66 4.88 23.69 -24.89
N GLU A 67 6.12 24.13 -25.09
CA GLU A 67 6.43 25.40 -25.78
C GLU A 67 7.62 25.21 -26.73
#